data_AF-A0A1F5V7Z5-F1
#
_entry.id   AF-A0A1F5V7Z5-F1
#
_cell.length_a   1.000
_cell.length_b   1.000
_cell.length_c   1.000
_cell.angle_alpha   90.00
_cell.angle_beta   90.00
_cell.angle_gamma   90.00
#
_symmetry.space_group_name_H-M   'P 1'
#
loop_
_entity.id
_entity.type
_entity.pdbx_description
1 polymer ?
#
loop_
_entity_poly.entity_id
_entity_poly.type
_entity_poly.pdbx_seq_one_letter_code
_entity_poly.pdbx_strand_id
1 'polypeptide(L)'
;MPQKIKTAKLMLQIMGWISIAAAVILVVIFLAGSVILGTSGEEGAGAGGAIMGVFGLIFGIFMAAIGVLYLLTAKGIANKKHWAKIVGIILGIISLPSFPIGTILGIFILIGLFGQDADSWFEK
;
A
#
# COMPACT_ATOMS: atom_id res chain seq x y z
N MET A 1 -6.31 0.83 23.83
CA MET A 1 -5.41 1.40 22.80
C MET A 1 -5.52 2.92 22.87
N PRO A 2 -4.41 3.65 23.07
CA PRO A 2 -4.37 5.12 23.02
C PRO A 2 -4.96 5.68 21.71
N GLN A 3 -5.59 6.84 21.77
CA GLN A 3 -6.29 7.43 20.61
C GLN A 3 -5.36 7.65 19.41
N LYS A 4 -4.13 8.13 19.64
CA LYS A 4 -3.13 8.36 18.59
C LYS A 4 -2.73 7.07 17.86
N ILE A 5 -2.58 5.96 18.59
CA ILE A 5 -2.28 4.63 18.01
C ILE A 5 -3.49 4.09 17.24
N LYS A 6 -4.70 4.31 17.76
CA LYS A 6 -5.93 3.95 17.05
C LYS A 6 -6.03 4.68 15.72
N THR A 7 -5.69 5.97 15.68
CA THR A 7 -5.62 6.76 14.45
C THR A 7 -4.56 6.20 13.50
N ALA A 8 -3.31 5.98 13.94
CA ALA A 8 -2.27 5.41 13.08
C ALA A 8 -2.65 4.05 12.49
N LYS A 9 -3.25 3.16 13.30
CA LYS A 9 -3.78 1.88 12.83
C LYS A 9 -4.83 2.08 11.73
N LEU A 10 -5.78 2.99 11.93
CA LEU A 10 -6.82 3.28 10.94
C LEU A 10 -6.21 3.82 9.64
N MET A 11 -5.23 4.72 9.73
CA MET A 11 -4.54 5.27 8.55
C MET A 11 -3.80 4.18 7.77
N LEU A 12 -3.15 3.23 8.45
CA LEU A 12 -2.56 2.05 7.79
C LEU A 12 -3.63 1.17 7.13
N GLN A 13 -4.80 0.98 7.75
CA GLN A 13 -5.89 0.22 7.13
C GLN A 13 -6.42 0.90 5.86
N ILE A 14 -6.60 2.22 5.91
CA ILE A 14 -7.03 3.03 4.77
C ILE A 14 -6.01 2.91 3.64
N MET A 15 -4.72 3.11 3.94
CA MET A 15 -3.63 2.94 2.96
C MET A 15 -3.64 1.54 2.33
N GLY A 16 -3.79 0.50 3.14
CA GLY A 16 -3.82 -0.88 2.66
C GLY A 16 -4.95 -1.14 1.67
N TRP A 17 -6.17 -0.70 1.98
CA TRP A 17 -7.31 -0.86 1.08
C TRP A 17 -7.21 0.01 -0.17
N ILE A 18 -6.72 1.25 -0.06
CA ILE A 18 -6.46 2.11 -1.22
C ILE A 18 -5.43 1.47 -2.14
N SER A 19 -4.33 0.93 -1.60
CA SER A 19 -3.30 0.26 -2.40
C SER A 19 -3.84 -1.00 -3.11
N ILE A 20 -4.69 -1.78 -2.45
CA ILE A 20 -5.32 -2.96 -3.07
C ILE A 20 -6.30 -2.54 -4.17
N ALA A 21 -7.14 -1.52 -3.92
CA ALA A 21 -8.05 -1.00 -4.93
C ALA A 21 -7.29 -0.45 -6.15
N ALA A 22 -6.23 0.32 -5.91
CA ALA A 22 -5.36 0.85 -6.95
C ALA A 22 -4.67 -0.28 -7.74
N ALA A 23 -4.21 -1.34 -7.08
CA ALA A 23 -3.64 -2.52 -7.74
C ALA A 23 -4.64 -3.19 -8.67
N VAL A 24 -5.88 -3.41 -8.22
CA VAL A 24 -6.94 -4.00 -9.04
C VAL A 24 -7.25 -3.13 -10.25
N ILE A 25 -7.44 -1.82 -10.04
CA ILE A 25 -7.70 -0.87 -11.13
C ILE A 25 -6.55 -0.87 -12.15
N LEU A 26 -5.31 -0.84 -11.67
CA LEU A 26 -4.12 -0.86 -12.52
C LEU A 26 -4.06 -2.15 -13.35
N VAL A 27 -4.29 -3.32 -12.73
CA VAL A 27 -4.33 -4.60 -13.46
C VAL A 27 -5.41 -4.57 -14.53
N VAL A 28 -6.62 -4.11 -14.21
CA VAL A 28 -7.72 -4.03 -15.18
C VAL A 28 -7.34 -3.13 -16.36
N ILE A 29 -6.77 -1.96 -16.10
CA ILE A 29 -6.33 -1.02 -17.15
C ILE A 29 -5.26 -1.65 -18.04
N PHE A 30 -4.25 -2.29 -17.45
CA PHE A 30 -3.16 -2.89 -18.23
C PHE A 30 -3.61 -4.13 -19.00
N LEU A 31 -4.52 -4.95 -18.45
CA LEU A 31 -5.09 -6.09 -19.16
C LEU A 31 -6.00 -5.63 -20.30
N ALA A 32 -6.82 -4.60 -20.09
CA ALA A 32 -7.62 -4.01 -21.16
C ALA A 32 -6.72 -3.45 -22.27
N GLY A 33 -5.67 -2.70 -21.92
CA GLY A 33 -4.67 -2.19 -22.87
C GLY A 33 -3.94 -3.31 -23.61
N SER A 34 -3.57 -4.37 -22.90
CA SER A 34 -2.95 -5.58 -23.45
C SER A 34 -3.80 -6.24 -24.52
N VAL A 35 -5.12 -6.37 -24.29
CA VAL A 35 -6.05 -6.91 -25.28
C VAL A 35 -6.20 -5.95 -26.46
N ILE A 36 -6.45 -4.66 -26.21
CA ILE A 36 -6.66 -3.65 -27.27
C ILE A 36 -5.45 -3.60 -28.21
N LEU A 37 -4.24 -3.53 -27.65
CA LEU A 37 -2.99 -3.52 -28.43
C LEU A 37 -2.74 -4.87 -29.10
N GLY A 38 -2.96 -5.98 -28.39
CA GLY A 38 -2.74 -7.32 -28.92
C GLY A 38 -3.60 -7.66 -30.14
N THR A 39 -4.77 -7.03 -30.27
CA THR A 39 -5.73 -7.25 -31.37
C THR A 39 -5.70 -6.17 -32.45
N SER A 40 -4.78 -5.20 -32.40
CA SER A 40 -4.80 -4.05 -33.33
C SER A 40 -4.46 -4.40 -34.79
N GLY A 41 -3.86 -5.57 -35.04
CA GLY A 41 -3.42 -6.00 -36.37
C GLY A 41 -2.16 -5.31 -36.88
N GLU A 42 -1.54 -4.46 -36.05
CA GLU A 42 -0.26 -3.80 -36.35
C GLU A 42 0.93 -4.77 -36.22
N GLU A 43 2.01 -4.48 -36.94
CA GLU A 43 3.25 -5.25 -36.80
C GLU A 43 3.78 -5.12 -35.37
N GLY A 44 3.98 -6.25 -34.69
CA GLY A 44 4.40 -6.28 -33.28
C GLY A 44 3.27 -6.14 -32.25
N ALA A 45 2.00 -6.00 -32.67
CA ALA A 45 0.82 -5.89 -31.80
C ALA A 45 0.77 -6.96 -30.70
N GLY A 46 0.95 -8.24 -31.08
CA GLY A 46 0.94 -9.35 -30.12
C GLY A 46 2.04 -9.26 -29.07
N ALA A 47 3.25 -8.84 -29.46
CA ALA A 47 4.37 -8.65 -28.52
C ALA A 47 4.12 -7.45 -27.61
N GLY A 48 3.65 -6.32 -28.15
CA GLY A 48 3.31 -5.12 -27.38
C GLY A 48 2.20 -5.38 -26.36
N GLY A 49 1.14 -6.06 -26.77
CA GLY A 49 0.06 -6.51 -25.88
C GLY A 49 0.57 -7.41 -24.76
N ALA A 50 1.39 -8.43 -25.08
CA ALA A 50 1.95 -9.34 -24.09
C ALA A 50 2.83 -8.62 -23.05
N ILE A 51 3.74 -7.74 -23.51
CA ILE A 51 4.61 -6.94 -22.64
C ILE A 51 3.75 -6.08 -21.70
N MET A 52 2.76 -5.37 -22.22
CA MET A 52 1.87 -4.55 -21.41
C MET A 52 1.13 -5.39 -20.35
N GLY A 53 0.58 -6.54 -20.73
CA GLY A 53 -0.11 -7.44 -19.79
C GLY A 53 0.80 -7.92 -18.66
N VAL A 54 2.03 -8.34 -18.97
CA VAL A 54 3.01 -8.81 -17.98
C VAL A 54 3.38 -7.69 -17.01
N PHE A 55 3.68 -6.48 -17.49
CA PHE A 55 3.98 -5.35 -16.62
C PHE A 55 2.80 -4.98 -15.73
N GLY A 56 1.57 -5.02 -16.26
CA GLY A 56 0.35 -4.82 -15.48
C GLY A 56 0.23 -5.78 -14.30
N LEU A 57 0.50 -7.07 -14.53
CA LEU A 57 0.47 -8.09 -13.48
C LEU A 57 1.60 -7.88 -12.46
N ILE A 58 2.83 -7.59 -12.90
CA ILE A 58 3.97 -7.37 -12.01
C ILE A 58 3.70 -6.17 -11.08
N PHE A 59 3.32 -5.02 -11.65
CA PHE A 59 3.02 -3.83 -10.86
C PHE A 59 1.78 -4.02 -9.97
N GLY A 60 0.76 -4.73 -10.47
CA GLY A 60 -0.43 -5.09 -9.72
C GLY A 60 -0.11 -5.93 -8.48
N ILE A 61 0.65 -7.03 -8.66
CA ILE A 61 1.06 -7.91 -7.56
C ILE A 61 1.93 -7.13 -6.56
N PHE A 62 2.86 -6.32 -7.04
CA PHE A 62 3.72 -5.50 -6.19
C PHE A 62 2.90 -4.51 -5.34
N MET A 63 1.97 -3.76 -5.94
CA MET A 63 1.10 -2.85 -5.20
C MET A 63 0.17 -3.59 -4.22
N ALA A 64 -0.38 -4.74 -4.62
CA ALA A 64 -1.21 -5.56 -3.75
C ALA A 64 -0.42 -6.07 -2.55
N ALA A 65 0.84 -6.49 -2.74
CA ALA A 65 1.72 -6.91 -1.66
C ALA A 65 2.01 -5.77 -0.67
N ILE A 66 2.23 -4.55 -1.16
CA ILE A 66 2.35 -3.35 -0.30
C ILE A 66 1.05 -3.12 0.48
N GLY A 67 -0.11 -3.22 -0.18
CA GLY A 67 -1.42 -3.09 0.47
C GLY A 67 -1.63 -4.13 1.59
N VAL A 68 -1.26 -5.38 1.35
CA VAL A 68 -1.27 -6.43 2.36
C VAL A 68 -0.32 -6.12 3.51
N LEU A 69 0.89 -5.61 3.23
CA LEU A 69 1.86 -5.22 4.26
C LEU A 69 1.30 -4.12 5.18
N TYR A 70 0.61 -3.12 4.63
CA TYR A 70 -0.12 -2.12 5.41
C TYR A 70 -1.15 -2.75 6.36
N LEU A 71 -1.97 -3.68 5.86
CA LEU A 71 -3.00 -4.37 6.66
C LEU A 71 -2.39 -5.28 7.73
N LEU A 72 -1.31 -6.00 7.41
CA LEU A 72 -0.57 -6.83 8.35
C LEU A 72 0.05 -5.98 9.46
N THR A 73 0.61 -4.82 9.11
CA THR A 73 1.16 -3.87 10.08
C THR A 73 0.05 -3.34 11.01
N ALA A 74 -1.11 -2.96 10.47
CA ALA A 74 -2.26 -2.55 11.27
C ALA A 74 -2.73 -3.65 12.24
N LYS A 75 -2.76 -4.91 11.79
CA LYS A 75 -3.06 -6.08 12.64
C LYS A 75 -1.98 -6.29 13.70
N GLY A 76 -0.71 -6.11 13.34
CA GLY A 76 0.42 -6.19 14.28
C GLY A 76 0.34 -5.13 15.38
N ILE A 77 -0.04 -3.88 15.04
CA ILE A 77 -0.25 -2.79 16.01
C ILE A 77 -1.38 -3.12 16.98
N ALA A 78 -2.49 -3.69 16.49
CA ALA A 78 -3.60 -4.14 17.32
C ALA A 78 -3.18 -5.23 18.32
N ASN A 79 -2.28 -6.11 17.90
CA ASN A 79 -1.73 -7.20 18.70
C ASN A 79 -0.44 -6.82 19.46
N LYS A 80 -0.12 -5.52 19.55
CA LYS A 80 1.05 -4.97 20.26
C LYS A 80 2.39 -5.60 19.86
N LYS A 81 2.52 -6.00 18.60
CA LYS A 81 3.76 -6.59 18.10
C LYS A 81 4.80 -5.50 17.86
N HIS A 82 5.96 -5.62 18.49
CA HIS A 82 7.03 -4.61 18.40
C HIS A 82 7.52 -4.37 16.96
N TRP A 83 7.58 -5.43 16.13
CA TRP A 83 7.93 -5.30 14.70
C TRP A 83 6.96 -4.39 13.94
N ALA A 84 5.68 -4.36 14.33
CA ALA A 84 4.65 -3.60 13.62
C ALA A 84 4.79 -2.09 13.85
N LYS A 85 5.37 -1.68 14.98
CA LYS A 85 5.75 -0.28 15.22
C LYS A 85 6.83 0.16 14.22
N ILE A 86 7.91 -0.62 14.11
CA ILE A 86 9.03 -0.31 13.22
C ILE A 86 8.58 -0.28 11.76
N VAL A 87 7.87 -1.31 11.31
CA VAL A 87 7.34 -1.38 9.94
C VAL A 87 6.34 -0.25 9.69
N GLY A 88 5.47 0.08 10.64
CA GLY A 88 4.53 1.20 10.51
C GLY A 88 5.21 2.56 10.36
N ILE A 89 6.33 2.78 11.05
CA ILE A 89 7.14 4.00 10.90
C ILE A 89 7.77 4.05 9.50
N ILE A 90 8.39 2.95 9.05
CA ILE A 90 8.99 2.86 7.71
C ILE A 90 7.92 3.13 6.63
N LEU A 91 6.76 2.50 6.74
CA LEU A 91 5.63 2.68 5.82
C LEU A 91 5.07 4.11 5.85
N GLY A 92 5.06 4.76 7.01
CA GLY A 92 4.65 6.16 7.15
C GLY A 92 5.64 7.13 6.49
N ILE A 93 6.95 6.84 6.55
CA ILE A 93 7.99 7.64 5.85
C ILE A 93 7.88 7.43 4.34
N ILE A 94 7.75 6.18 3.89
CA ILE A 94 7.64 5.83 2.47
C ILE A 94 6.40 6.47 1.82
N SER A 95 5.32 6.71 2.59
CA SER A 95 4.12 7.34 2.04
C SER A 95 4.22 8.86 1.91
N LEU A 96 5.18 9.53 2.57
CA LEU A 96 5.28 11.00 2.56
C LEU A 96 5.44 11.62 1.16
N PRO A 97 6.22 11.04 0.22
CA PRO A 97 6.36 11.58 -1.13
C PRO A 97 5.07 11.50 -1.96
N SER A 98 4.09 10.68 -1.57
CA SER A 98 2.83 10.49 -2.29
C SER A 98 1.84 11.62 -1.98
N PHE A 99 2.14 12.84 -2.42
CA PHE A 99 1.34 14.03 -2.15
C PHE A 99 0.03 14.07 -2.95
N PRO A 100 -1.10 14.53 -2.38
CA PRO A 100 -1.28 14.98 -0.99
C PRO A 100 -1.70 13.87 -0.01
N ILE A 101 -2.30 12.79 -0.51
CA ILE A 101 -2.99 11.80 0.31
C ILE A 101 -2.01 11.01 1.19
N GLY A 102 -0.94 10.48 0.60
CA GLY A 102 0.07 9.71 1.34
C GLY A 102 0.87 10.56 2.33
N THR A 103 1.04 11.85 2.06
CA THR A 103 1.65 12.79 3.00
C THR A 103 0.80 12.95 4.25
N ILE A 104 -0.49 13.27 4.10
CA ILE A 104 -1.41 13.46 5.23
C ILE A 104 -1.50 12.16 6.05
N LEU A 105 -1.77 11.04 5.39
CA LEU A 105 -1.89 9.74 6.06
C LEU A 105 -0.58 9.32 6.72
N GLY A 106 0.55 9.51 6.04
CA GLY A 106 1.90 9.24 6.56
C GLY A 106 2.20 10.02 7.83
N ILE A 107 1.94 11.32 7.84
CA ILE A 107 2.14 12.17 9.02
C ILE A 107 1.32 11.63 10.22
N PHE A 108 0.04 11.30 10.03
CA PHE A 108 -0.78 10.75 11.11
C PHE A 108 -0.32 9.38 11.61
N ILE A 109 0.23 8.54 10.74
CA ILE A 109 0.87 7.27 11.13
C ILE A 109 2.08 7.56 12.02
N LEU A 110 2.96 8.47 11.60
CA LEU A 110 4.18 8.82 12.32
C LEU A 110 3.88 9.46 13.68
N ILE A 111 2.93 10.40 13.75
CA ILE A 111 2.47 11.00 15.01
C ILE A 111 1.96 9.93 15.98
N GLY A 112 1.27 8.90 15.49
CA GLY A 112 0.76 7.83 16.34
C GLY A 112 1.79 6.81 16.80
N LEU A 113 2.92 6.67 16.09
CA LEU A 113 3.92 5.63 16.36
C LEU A 113 5.22 6.14 16.99
N PHE A 114 5.55 7.43 16.89
CA PHE A 114 6.75 8.01 17.51
C PHE A 114 6.56 8.48 18.97
N GLY A 115 5.34 8.58 19.47
CA GLY A 115 5.08 9.09 20.83
C GLY A 115 5.39 8.08 21.95
N GLN A 116 5.64 8.58 23.17
CA GLN A 116 5.80 7.76 24.38
C GLN A 116 4.60 6.84 24.66
N ASP A 117 3.40 7.25 24.24
CA ASP A 117 2.18 6.43 24.27
C ASP A 117 2.36 5.12 23.46
N ALA A 118 3.14 5.17 22.37
CA ALA A 118 3.44 3.99 21.57
C ALA A 118 4.40 3.06 22.31
N ASP A 119 5.47 3.58 22.91
CA ASP A 119 6.43 2.78 23.69
C ASP A 119 5.72 1.97 24.77
N SER A 120 4.95 2.65 25.62
CA SER A 120 4.17 2.00 26.68
C SER A 120 3.11 1.01 26.18
N TRP A 121 2.59 1.19 24.96
CA TRP A 121 1.64 0.27 24.34
C TRP A 121 2.30 -1.01 23.85
N PHE A 122 3.53 -0.94 23.32
CA PHE A 122 4.26 -2.08 22.75
C PHE A 122 5.15 -2.81 23.77
N GLU A 123 5.33 -2.28 24.98
CA GLU A 123 6.05 -2.91 26.10
C GLU A 123 5.20 -3.91 26.91
N LYS A 124 3.87 -3.87 26.78
CA LYS A 124 2.91 -4.72 27.53
C LYS A 124 2.32 -5.85 26.71
#